data_AF-A0A7C4KNP1-F1
#
_entry.id   AF-A0A7C4KNP1-F1
#
_cell.length_a   1.000
_cell.length_b   1.000
_cell.length_c   1.000
_cell.angle_alpha   90.00
_cell.angle_beta   90.00
_cell.angle_gamma   90.00
#
_symmetry.space_group_name_H-M   'P 1'
#
loop_
_entity.id
_entity.type
_entity.pdbx_description
1 polymer ?
#
loop_
_entity_poly.entity_id
_entity_poly.type
_entity_poly.pdbx_seq_one_letter_code
_entity_poly.pdbx_strand_id
1 'polypeptide(L)'
;MNASRSLDRGEFIRLFAIGALGMGWCGPLRHLFVIEAQAQSQGGTGIFVCDLSVSPFTTLQNTNGSIRVRVTGTPASFAEIVITRLANNVVHAVTSRCTHEGFTVNPFNGSFIQCPLHSSRFAANGSVITGPATVPLTRYTTQFQASPAPGFIKVEIPNLGYRIAGAITPVTGGKQFRLVFPTVSGWKYEVRFLGSLGGASSVVPFATTQGATPSLTVLNGDGTTKTVYVAVTNEVGYYTIVTKP
;
A
#
# COMPACT_ATOMS: atom_id res chain seq x y z
N MET A 1 26.47 14.14 -9.91
CA MET A 1 26.40 14.10 -8.43
C MET A 1 24.97 13.74 -8.06
N ASN A 2 24.71 12.45 -7.78
CA ASN A 2 23.37 11.93 -7.60
C ASN A 2 22.97 12.02 -6.13
N ALA A 3 22.13 12.99 -5.79
CA ALA A 3 21.53 13.07 -4.48
C ALA A 3 20.44 11.99 -4.37
N SER A 4 20.71 10.93 -3.61
CA SER A 4 19.64 10.13 -3.01
C SER A 4 18.88 11.04 -2.04
N ARG A 5 17.76 11.61 -2.48
CA ARG A 5 16.87 12.36 -1.60
C ARG A 5 16.16 11.37 -0.67
N SER A 6 16.66 11.24 0.55
CA SER A 6 15.87 10.76 1.68
C SER A 6 14.68 11.70 1.82
N LEU A 7 13.46 11.16 1.67
CA LEU A 7 12.27 11.91 2.04
C LEU A 7 12.35 12.20 3.53
N ASP A 8 12.05 13.45 3.85
CA ASP A 8 12.25 14.05 5.17
C ASP A 8 11.52 13.28 6.27
N ARG A 9 12.10 13.27 7.46
CA ARG A 9 11.73 12.43 8.62
C ARG A 9 10.39 12.78 9.29
N GLY A 10 9.60 13.68 8.72
CA GLY A 10 8.34 14.14 9.28
C GLY A 10 7.14 13.68 8.45
N GLU A 11 6.36 12.75 9.00
CA GLU A 11 4.99 12.42 8.56
C GLU A 11 4.81 11.85 7.15
N PHE A 12 5.04 10.54 7.01
CA PHE A 12 4.65 9.80 5.80
C PHE A 12 3.33 9.04 6.03
N ILE A 13 2.26 9.49 5.36
CA ILE A 13 0.90 8.93 5.45
C ILE A 13 0.87 7.58 4.70
N ARG A 14 0.47 6.50 5.38
CA ARG A 14 0.08 5.25 4.72
C ARG A 14 -1.40 5.33 4.34
N LEU A 15 -1.70 5.39 3.05
CA LEU A 15 -3.07 5.33 2.56
C LEU A 15 -3.46 3.86 2.34
N PHE A 16 -4.32 3.30 3.19
CA PHE A 16 -4.92 1.97 2.99
C PHE A 16 -6.44 2.12 2.88
N ALA A 17 -6.98 2.13 1.67
CA ALA A 17 -8.42 2.15 1.46
C ALA A 17 -9.05 0.78 1.75
N ILE A 18 -9.82 0.66 2.84
CA ILE A 18 -10.67 -0.51 3.15
C ILE A 18 -12.15 -0.22 2.83
N GLY A 19 -12.70 -0.82 1.77
CA GLY A 19 -14.13 -1.16 1.59
C GLY A 19 -15.13 -0.02 1.29
N ALA A 20 -15.85 -0.14 0.16
CA ALA A 20 -17.03 0.69 -0.12
C ALA A 20 -18.27 0.11 0.59
N LEU A 21 -19.07 0.99 1.21
CA LEU A 21 -20.38 0.64 1.76
C LEU A 21 -21.44 1.20 0.80
N GLY A 22 -22.17 0.30 0.15
CA GLY A 22 -23.38 0.62 -0.61
C GLY A 22 -24.56 -0.10 0.01
N MET A 23 -25.57 0.65 0.49
CA MET A 23 -26.89 0.08 0.73
C MET A 23 -27.78 0.41 -0.46
N GLY A 24 -28.23 -0.66 -1.13
CA GLY A 24 -29.39 -0.62 -2.02
C GLY A 24 -30.66 -0.31 -1.21
N TRP A 25 -31.52 0.47 -1.85
CA TRP A 25 -32.73 1.05 -1.28
C TRP A 25 -33.90 0.06 -1.46
N CYS A 26 -34.12 -0.86 -0.51
CA CYS A 26 -35.45 -1.42 -0.15
C CYS A 26 -35.34 -2.61 0.84
N GLY A 27 -36.06 -2.54 1.96
CA GLY A 27 -36.56 -3.72 2.70
C GLY A 27 -35.69 -4.28 3.85
N PRO A 28 -36.31 -4.86 4.92
CA PRO A 28 -35.65 -5.10 6.20
C PRO A 28 -34.95 -6.47 6.25
N LEU A 29 -33.65 -6.50 5.95
CA LEU A 29 -32.72 -7.57 6.36
C LEU A 29 -31.50 -6.92 7.00
N ARG A 30 -31.64 -6.54 8.27
CA ARG A 30 -30.62 -5.83 9.06
C ARG A 30 -29.63 -6.78 9.72
N HIS A 31 -28.89 -7.64 9.00
CA HIS A 31 -27.79 -8.37 9.63
C HIS A 31 -26.58 -8.58 8.71
N LEU A 32 -25.45 -8.03 9.17
CA LEU A 32 -24.10 -8.58 9.04
C LEU A 32 -23.52 -8.68 7.62
N PHE A 33 -22.90 -7.60 7.15
CA PHE A 33 -21.69 -7.74 6.36
C PHE A 33 -20.49 -7.74 7.30
N VAL A 34 -20.18 -8.94 7.79
CA VAL A 34 -18.93 -9.29 8.46
C VAL A 34 -17.85 -9.25 7.37
N ILE A 35 -16.82 -8.42 7.51
CA ILE A 35 -15.55 -8.72 6.83
C ILE A 35 -14.90 -9.80 7.68
N GLU A 36 -15.31 -11.06 7.48
CA GLU A 36 -14.52 -12.18 7.95
C GLU A 36 -13.33 -12.26 7.02
N ALA A 37 -12.29 -11.49 7.33
CA ALA A 37 -10.97 -11.76 6.81
C ALA A 37 -10.40 -12.93 7.62
N GLN A 38 -10.96 -14.13 7.40
CA GLN A 38 -10.35 -15.39 7.83
C GLN A 38 -9.04 -15.58 7.05
N ALA A 39 -8.06 -16.19 7.71
CA ALA A 39 -6.71 -16.37 7.21
C ALA A 39 -6.69 -17.20 5.92
N GLN A 40 -5.81 -16.82 4.98
CA GLN A 40 -5.23 -17.82 4.10
C GLN A 40 -3.72 -17.61 4.06
N SER A 41 -3.04 -18.76 4.16
CA SER A 41 -1.61 -19.03 4.16
C SER A 41 -0.78 -18.15 3.21
N GLN A 42 0.54 -18.15 3.44
CA GLN A 42 1.55 -17.62 2.50
C GLN A 42 1.09 -17.77 1.05
N GLY A 43 0.85 -16.64 0.37
CA GLY A 43 0.24 -16.63 -0.98
C GLY A 43 -0.67 -15.43 -1.30
N GLY A 44 -1.05 -14.62 -0.32
CA GLY A 44 -1.93 -13.45 -0.56
C GLY A 44 -1.23 -12.27 -1.26
N THR A 45 -1.88 -11.71 -2.27
CA THR A 45 -1.47 -10.46 -2.95
C THR A 45 -1.70 -9.26 -2.03
N GLY A 46 -0.64 -8.51 -1.71
CA GLY A 46 -0.73 -7.20 -1.06
C GLY A 46 -0.99 -6.09 -2.07
N ILE A 47 -1.59 -4.97 -1.64
CA ILE A 47 -1.86 -3.81 -2.51
C ILE A 47 -1.01 -2.64 -2.03
N PHE A 48 -0.19 -2.11 -2.93
CA PHE A 48 0.52 -0.85 -2.76
C PHE A 48 -0.19 0.24 -3.57
N VAL A 49 -0.48 1.39 -2.95
CA VAL A 49 -1.17 2.51 -3.61
C VAL A 49 -0.24 3.72 -3.63
N CYS A 50 0.02 4.25 -4.82
CA CYS A 50 0.67 5.55 -5.03
C CYS A 50 -0.41 6.61 -5.21
N ASP A 51 -0.49 7.56 -4.29
CA ASP A 51 -1.20 8.81 -4.51
C ASP A 51 -0.29 9.75 -5.29
N LEU A 52 -0.71 10.14 -6.50
CA LEU A 52 0.12 10.97 -7.38
C LEU A 52 0.25 12.40 -6.89
N SER A 53 -0.59 12.85 -5.96
CA SER A 53 -0.52 14.20 -5.36
C SER A 53 0.64 14.36 -4.37
N VAL A 54 1.22 13.24 -3.92
CA VAL A 54 2.20 13.21 -2.84
C VAL A 54 3.62 13.05 -3.41
N SER A 55 4.58 13.82 -2.88
CA SER A 55 6.00 13.58 -3.14
C SER A 55 6.42 12.23 -2.54
N PRO A 56 7.11 11.34 -3.27
CA PRO A 56 7.85 11.56 -4.52
C PRO A 56 7.09 11.12 -5.79
N PHE A 57 5.80 10.81 -5.69
CA PHE A 57 5.01 10.23 -6.78
C PHE A 57 4.57 11.25 -7.84
N THR A 58 4.81 12.54 -7.62
CA THR A 58 4.53 13.59 -8.60
C THR A 58 5.26 13.39 -9.93
N THR A 59 6.43 12.74 -9.93
CA THR A 59 7.13 12.35 -11.17
C THR A 59 6.26 11.47 -12.06
N LEU A 60 5.43 10.59 -11.47
CA LEU A 60 4.50 9.73 -12.20
C LEU A 60 3.29 10.50 -12.74
N GLN A 61 3.13 11.80 -12.48
CA GLN A 61 2.13 12.61 -13.19
C GLN A 61 2.54 12.90 -14.64
N ASN A 62 3.82 12.79 -14.97
CA ASN A 62 4.33 13.03 -16.31
C ASN A 62 4.27 11.76 -17.17
N THR A 63 4.05 11.93 -18.47
CA THR A 63 4.28 10.86 -19.44
C THR A 63 5.75 10.43 -19.41
N ASN A 64 5.99 9.12 -19.41
CA ASN A 64 7.30 8.49 -19.21
C ASN A 64 7.92 8.73 -17.82
N GLY A 65 7.15 9.29 -16.88
CA GLY A 65 7.56 9.41 -15.49
C GLY A 65 7.86 8.04 -14.91
N SER A 66 9.02 7.89 -14.27
CA SER A 66 9.40 6.64 -13.64
C SER A 66 10.12 6.87 -12.33
N ILE A 67 9.79 6.05 -11.34
CA ILE A 67 10.40 6.06 -10.02
C ILE A 67 10.79 4.64 -9.64
N ARG A 68 11.67 4.53 -8.64
CA ARG A 68 11.93 3.29 -7.93
C ARG A 68 11.49 3.46 -6.49
N VAL A 69 10.66 2.55 -5.99
CA VAL A 69 10.06 2.63 -4.67
C VAL A 69 10.39 1.39 -3.85
N ARG A 70 10.87 1.60 -2.63
CA ARG A 70 10.97 0.54 -1.63
C ARG A 70 9.64 0.45 -0.89
N VAL A 71 9.08 -0.74 -0.81
CA VAL A 71 7.84 -0.96 -0.05
C VAL A 71 8.21 -1.12 1.42
N THR A 72 7.85 -0.15 2.25
CA THR A 72 8.16 -0.18 3.68
C THR A 72 7.52 -1.38 4.36
N GLY A 73 8.29 -2.08 5.18
CA GLY A 73 7.85 -3.30 5.88
C GLY A 73 8.24 -4.59 5.16
N THR A 74 8.66 -4.55 3.89
CA THR A 74 9.17 -5.75 3.23
C THR A 74 10.53 -6.18 3.79
N PRO A 75 10.83 -7.50 3.82
CA PRO A 75 12.16 -7.96 4.17
C PRO A 75 13.21 -7.36 3.24
N ALA A 76 14.46 -7.21 3.71
CA ALA A 76 15.55 -6.63 2.93
C ALA A 76 15.85 -7.38 1.61
N SER A 77 15.44 -8.65 1.52
CA SER A 77 15.53 -9.48 0.32
C SER A 77 14.52 -9.09 -0.77
N PHE A 78 13.42 -8.43 -0.40
CA PHE A 78 12.42 -7.93 -1.33
C PHE A 78 12.99 -6.75 -2.11
N ALA A 79 13.02 -6.91 -3.44
CA ALA A 79 13.54 -5.88 -4.32
C ALA A 79 12.58 -4.69 -4.40
N GLU A 80 13.12 -3.51 -4.62
CA GLU A 80 12.33 -2.32 -4.91
C GLU A 80 11.51 -2.51 -6.19
N ILE A 81 10.49 -1.68 -6.37
CA ILE A 81 9.60 -1.73 -7.53
C ILE A 81 9.91 -0.52 -8.40
N VAL A 82 10.17 -0.74 -9.68
CA VAL A 82 10.21 0.33 -10.68
C VAL A 82 8.79 0.51 -11.21
N ILE A 83 8.24 1.71 -11.03
CA ILE A 83 6.93 2.09 -11.55
C ILE A 83 7.16 3.10 -12.68
N THR A 84 6.51 2.88 -13.81
CA THR A 84 6.60 3.74 -14.99
C THR A 84 5.19 4.04 -15.48
N ARG A 85 4.87 5.33 -15.65
CA ARG A 85 3.64 5.76 -16.31
C ARG A 85 3.98 6.20 -17.74
N LEU A 86 3.32 5.58 -18.71
CA LEU A 86 3.42 5.92 -20.13
C LEU A 86 2.20 6.76 -20.55
N ALA A 87 2.14 7.11 -21.84
CA ALA A 87 0.98 7.78 -22.42
C ALA A 87 -0.29 6.90 -22.32
N ASN A 88 -1.46 7.49 -22.59
CA ASN A 88 -2.74 6.78 -22.63
C ASN A 88 -3.07 6.01 -21.34
N ASN A 89 -2.65 6.56 -20.19
CA ASN A 89 -2.93 5.99 -18.86
C ASN A 89 -2.35 4.58 -18.64
N VAL A 90 -1.36 4.17 -19.45
CA VAL A 90 -0.67 2.90 -19.28
C VAL A 90 0.33 3.03 -18.14
N VAL A 91 0.30 2.06 -17.23
CA VAL A 91 1.25 1.96 -16.12
C VAL A 91 1.88 0.57 -16.13
N HIS A 92 3.17 0.52 -15.85
CA HIS A 92 3.90 -0.72 -15.61
C HIS A 92 4.59 -0.65 -14.26
N ALA A 93 4.55 -1.76 -13.53
CA ALA A 93 5.33 -1.96 -12.32
C ALA A 93 6.11 -3.26 -12.46
N VAL A 94 7.43 -3.19 -12.23
CA VAL A 94 8.33 -4.34 -12.34
C VAL A 94 9.31 -4.37 -11.16
N THR A 95 9.85 -5.55 -10.87
CA THR A 95 10.93 -5.67 -9.88
C THR A 95 12.16 -4.89 -10.34
N SER A 96 12.88 -4.29 -9.40
CA SER A 96 14.16 -3.64 -9.68
C SER A 96 15.33 -4.63 -9.70
N ARG A 97 15.11 -5.90 -9.35
CA ARG A 97 16.14 -6.94 -9.35
C ARG A 97 16.41 -7.40 -10.78
N CYS A 98 17.57 -7.05 -11.33
CA CYS A 98 18.03 -7.54 -12.62
C CYS A 98 18.09 -9.07 -12.60
N THR A 99 17.57 -9.72 -13.64
CA THR A 99 17.55 -11.19 -13.77
C THR A 99 18.89 -11.80 -14.17
N HIS A 100 19.91 -11.00 -14.44
CA HIS A 100 21.27 -11.48 -14.66
C HIS A 100 21.91 -11.96 -13.34
N GLU A 101 22.21 -11.02 -12.44
CA GLU A 101 22.93 -11.29 -11.18
C GLU A 101 22.26 -10.62 -9.96
N GLY A 102 21.03 -10.14 -10.12
CA GLY A 102 20.25 -9.60 -9.02
C GLY A 102 20.52 -8.14 -8.66
N PHE A 103 21.39 -7.43 -9.38
CA PHE A 103 21.65 -6.02 -9.14
C PHE A 103 20.44 -5.13 -9.42
N THR A 104 20.35 -4.03 -8.68
CA THR A 104 19.26 -3.06 -8.81
C THR A 104 19.36 -2.29 -10.13
N VAL A 105 18.31 -2.35 -10.95
CA VAL A 105 18.19 -1.56 -12.19
C VAL A 105 17.77 -0.11 -11.90
N ASN A 106 18.08 0.79 -12.83
CA ASN A 106 17.63 2.18 -12.79
C ASN A 106 16.14 2.31 -13.17
N PRO A 107 15.47 3.41 -12.81
CA PRO A 107 14.16 3.74 -13.39
C PRO A 107 14.20 3.84 -14.92
N PHE A 108 13.03 3.75 -15.55
CA PHE A 108 12.91 3.93 -16.99
C PHE A 108 13.33 5.35 -17.39
N ASN A 109 14.19 5.47 -18.39
CA ASN A 109 14.79 6.75 -18.80
C ASN A 109 14.06 7.45 -19.96
N GLY A 110 12.90 6.94 -20.39
CA GLY A 110 12.20 7.38 -21.60
C GLY A 110 12.32 6.41 -22.76
N SER A 111 13.33 5.54 -22.75
CA SER A 111 13.57 4.53 -23.80
C SER A 111 13.65 3.11 -23.24
N PHE A 112 14.39 2.89 -22.15
CA PHE A 112 14.54 1.58 -21.52
C PHE A 112 14.87 1.69 -20.02
N ILE A 113 14.68 0.59 -19.31
CA ILE A 113 15.22 0.31 -17.97
C ILE A 113 16.59 -0.32 -18.17
N GLN A 114 17.63 0.19 -17.50
CA GLN A 114 19.00 -0.34 -17.64
C GLN A 114 19.56 -0.81 -16.29
N CYS A 115 20.19 -1.98 -16.29
CA CYS A 115 21.06 -2.41 -15.21
C CYS A 115 22.42 -1.69 -15.34
N PRO A 116 22.87 -0.92 -14.33
CA PRO A 116 24.09 -0.12 -14.44
C PRO A 116 25.38 -0.95 -14.47
N LEU A 117 25.34 -2.23 -14.11
CA LEU A 117 26.53 -3.07 -13.99
C LEU A 117 26.98 -3.68 -15.33
N HIS A 118 26.10 -4.47 -15.96
CA HIS A 118 26.41 -5.18 -17.21
C HIS A 118 25.55 -4.69 -18.38
N SER A 119 24.86 -3.55 -18.21
CA SER A 119 24.08 -2.88 -19.25
C SER A 119 22.92 -3.69 -19.86
N SER A 120 22.40 -4.71 -19.15
CA SER A 120 21.13 -5.34 -19.56
C SER A 120 20.03 -4.29 -19.66
N ARG A 121 19.26 -4.35 -20.74
CA ARG A 121 18.19 -3.40 -21.05
C ARG A 121 16.85 -4.11 -21.10
N PHE A 122 15.85 -3.47 -20.51
CA PHE A 122 14.48 -3.95 -20.46
C PHE A 122 13.53 -2.85 -20.93
N ALA A 123 12.41 -3.22 -21.55
CA ALA A 123 11.32 -2.30 -21.83
C ALA A 123 10.65 -1.85 -20.52
N ALA A 124 9.82 -0.80 -20.58
CA ALA A 124 9.06 -0.33 -19.40
C ALA A 124 8.19 -1.43 -18.76
N ASN A 125 7.70 -2.38 -19.57
CA ASN A 125 6.94 -3.53 -19.09
C ASN A 125 7.81 -4.69 -18.57
N GLY A 126 9.13 -4.54 -18.51
CA GLY A 126 10.08 -5.54 -18.00
C GLY A 126 10.59 -6.55 -19.03
N SER A 127 10.10 -6.52 -20.28
CA SER A 127 10.58 -7.44 -21.34
C SER A 127 12.05 -7.16 -21.67
N VAL A 128 12.83 -8.21 -21.93
CA VAL A 128 14.25 -8.07 -22.30
C VAL A 128 14.37 -7.40 -23.67
N ILE A 129 15.25 -6.41 -23.78
CA ILE A 129 15.66 -5.79 -25.05
C ILE A 129 17.09 -6.23 -25.40
N THR A 130 17.99 -6.22 -24.42
CA THR A 130 19.40 -6.57 -24.62
C THR A 130 19.97 -7.23 -23.38
N GLY A 131 20.76 -8.29 -23.59
CA GLY A 131 21.41 -9.07 -22.54
C GLY A 131 22.53 -8.30 -21.80
N PRO A 132 23.23 -8.96 -20.85
CA PRO A 132 23.29 -10.41 -20.67
C PRO A 132 22.07 -11.08 -20.01
N ALA A 133 21.16 -10.33 -19.36
CA ALA A 133 19.91 -10.89 -18.88
C ALA A 133 19.08 -11.51 -20.03
N THR A 134 18.65 -12.77 -19.87
CA THR A 134 17.82 -13.49 -20.86
C THR A 134 16.37 -13.67 -20.41
N VAL A 135 16.07 -13.34 -19.15
CA VAL A 135 14.74 -13.48 -18.54
C VAL A 135 14.15 -12.09 -18.27
N PRO A 136 12.85 -11.84 -18.54
CA PRO A 136 12.23 -10.55 -18.25
C PRO A 136 12.16 -10.26 -16.75
N LEU A 137 12.10 -8.99 -16.38
CA LEU A 137 11.83 -8.57 -15.00
C LEU A 137 10.45 -9.07 -14.58
N THR A 138 10.32 -9.51 -13.33
CA THR A 138 9.03 -9.83 -12.71
C THR A 138 8.09 -8.64 -12.79
N ARG A 139 6.90 -8.85 -13.36
CA ARG A 139 5.84 -7.85 -13.48
C ARG A 139 4.88 -7.93 -12.31
N TYR A 140 4.35 -6.78 -11.91
CA TYR A 140 3.27 -6.66 -10.94
C TYR A 140 1.99 -6.18 -11.65
N THR A 141 0.84 -6.65 -11.19
CA THR A 141 -0.45 -6.18 -11.72
C THR A 141 -0.66 -4.73 -11.29
N THR A 142 -1.09 -3.87 -12.21
CA THR A 142 -1.29 -2.44 -11.94
C THR A 142 -2.64 -1.96 -12.39
N GLN A 143 -3.21 -0.99 -11.66
CA GLN A 143 -4.39 -0.26 -12.07
C GLN A 143 -4.12 1.23 -11.92
N PHE A 144 -4.52 2.03 -12.91
CA PHE A 144 -4.48 3.49 -12.83
C PHE A 144 -5.89 4.04 -12.75
N GLN A 145 -6.12 4.93 -11.79
CA GLN A 145 -7.37 5.63 -11.61
C GLN A 145 -7.09 7.13 -11.71
N ALA A 146 -7.59 7.79 -12.77
CA ALA A 146 -7.31 9.21 -13.02
C ALA A 146 -8.12 10.18 -12.14
N SER A 147 -9.19 9.70 -11.48
CA SER A 147 -10.13 10.54 -10.73
C SER A 147 -10.26 10.08 -9.27
N PRO A 148 -10.25 10.99 -8.28
CA PRO A 148 -9.99 12.42 -8.43
C PRO A 148 -8.55 12.70 -8.90
N ALA A 149 -8.37 13.77 -9.69
CA ALA A 149 -7.04 14.17 -10.18
C ALA A 149 -6.14 14.57 -8.99
N PRO A 150 -4.83 14.26 -9.02
CA PRO A 150 -4.04 13.72 -10.15
C PRO A 150 -4.13 12.20 -10.33
N GLY A 151 -4.91 11.49 -9.51
CA GLY A 151 -5.16 10.06 -9.62
C GLY A 151 -4.29 9.19 -8.71
N PHE A 152 -4.54 7.88 -8.78
CA PHE A 152 -3.86 6.87 -7.98
C PHE A 152 -3.38 5.71 -8.86
N ILE A 153 -2.21 5.17 -8.54
CA ILE A 153 -1.71 3.91 -9.11
C ILE A 153 -1.80 2.84 -8.03
N LYS A 154 -2.51 1.75 -8.30
CA LYS A 154 -2.52 0.55 -7.48
C LYS A 154 -1.55 -0.46 -8.09
N VAL A 155 -0.71 -1.07 -7.26
CA VAL A 155 0.21 -2.14 -7.62
C VAL A 155 -0.06 -3.32 -6.71
N GLU A 156 -0.34 -4.47 -7.31
CA GLU A 156 -0.55 -5.72 -6.64
C GLU A 156 0.77 -6.50 -6.53
N ILE A 157 1.16 -6.81 -5.30
CA ILE A 157 2.45 -7.42 -4.98
C ILE A 157 2.18 -8.81 -4.40
N PRO A 158 2.44 -9.88 -5.16
CA PRO A 158 2.31 -11.26 -4.69
C PRO A 158 3.19 -11.49 -3.46
N ASN A 159 2.69 -12.27 -2.50
CA ASN A 159 3.44 -12.68 -1.31
C ASN A 159 3.92 -11.52 -0.41
N LEU A 160 3.43 -10.29 -0.63
CA LEU A 160 3.70 -9.16 0.26
C LEU A 160 2.99 -9.32 1.62
N GLY A 161 1.93 -10.13 1.67
CA GLY A 161 1.51 -10.78 2.90
C GLY A 161 1.20 -9.86 4.08
N TYR A 162 0.44 -8.78 3.88
CA TYR A 162 -0.18 -8.05 4.98
C TYR A 162 -1.70 -8.01 4.79
N ARG A 163 -2.44 -8.82 5.57
CA ARG A 163 -3.89 -8.73 5.68
C ARG A 163 -4.25 -8.03 7.00
N ILE A 164 -5.04 -6.97 6.91
CA ILE A 164 -5.72 -6.36 8.05
C ILE A 164 -7.03 -7.12 8.23
N ALA A 165 -7.20 -7.84 9.34
CA ALA A 165 -8.49 -8.47 9.67
C ALA A 165 -9.37 -7.47 10.42
N GLY A 166 -10.48 -7.07 9.81
CA GLY A 166 -11.41 -6.05 10.31
C GLY A 166 -12.78 -6.65 10.64
N ALA A 167 -13.21 -6.71 11.90
CA ALA A 167 -14.54 -7.23 12.24
C ALA A 167 -15.32 -6.28 13.15
N ILE A 168 -16.59 -6.04 12.83
CA ILE A 168 -17.47 -5.33 13.76
C ILE A 168 -17.78 -6.29 14.92
N THR A 169 -17.42 -5.87 16.11
CA THR A 169 -17.63 -6.59 17.36
C THR A 169 -18.67 -5.82 18.19
N PRO A 170 -19.81 -6.44 18.55
CA PRO A 170 -20.76 -5.80 19.44
C PRO A 170 -20.14 -5.63 20.83
N VAL A 171 -20.40 -4.49 21.46
CA VAL A 171 -19.96 -4.19 22.83
C VAL A 171 -21.10 -3.52 23.59
N THR A 172 -21.05 -3.59 24.92
CA THR A 172 -22.01 -2.88 25.77
C THR A 172 -21.91 -1.38 25.50
N GLY A 173 -22.98 -0.79 24.95
CA GLY A 173 -23.02 0.65 24.59
C GLY A 173 -22.61 0.99 23.16
N GLY A 174 -22.42 0.01 22.24
CA GLY A 174 -22.21 0.33 20.82
C GLY A 174 -21.57 -0.79 19.99
N LYS A 175 -20.84 -0.38 18.93
CA LYS A 175 -20.09 -1.26 18.04
C LYS A 175 -18.62 -0.83 18.04
N GLN A 176 -17.72 -1.81 18.03
CA GLN A 176 -16.29 -1.58 17.81
C GLN A 176 -15.84 -2.29 16.54
N PHE A 177 -14.89 -1.72 15.81
CA PHE A 177 -14.24 -2.37 14.70
C PHE A 177 -12.88 -2.90 15.15
N ARG A 178 -12.77 -4.24 15.17
CA ARG A 178 -11.56 -4.99 15.53
C ARG A 178 -10.65 -5.05 14.33
N LEU A 179 -9.47 -4.45 14.42
CA LEU A 179 -8.40 -4.46 13.42
C LEU A 179 -7.24 -5.34 13.93
N VAL A 180 -6.83 -6.33 13.14
CA VAL A 180 -5.71 -7.23 13.45
C VAL A 180 -4.64 -7.09 12.39
N PHE A 181 -3.39 -6.82 12.78
CA PHE A 181 -2.28 -6.61 11.85
C PHE A 181 -0.91 -6.96 12.49
N PRO A 182 0.07 -7.45 11.72
CA PRO A 182 1.43 -7.65 12.20
C PRO A 182 2.16 -6.33 12.43
N THR A 183 3.02 -6.28 13.44
CA THR A 183 3.86 -5.13 13.72
C THR A 183 5.34 -5.41 13.47
N VAL A 184 6.13 -4.36 13.28
CA VAL A 184 7.58 -4.39 13.17
C VAL A 184 8.14 -3.76 14.44
N SER A 185 9.14 -4.40 15.05
CA SER A 185 9.76 -3.88 16.27
C SER A 185 10.38 -2.50 16.03
N GLY A 186 10.10 -1.56 16.94
CA GLY A 186 10.61 -0.19 16.88
C GLY A 186 9.79 0.80 16.05
N TRP A 187 8.73 0.35 15.38
CA TRP A 187 7.83 1.23 14.62
C TRP A 187 6.60 1.61 15.43
N LYS A 188 6.09 2.83 15.24
CA LYS A 188 4.83 3.31 15.82
C LYS A 188 3.70 3.21 14.81
N TYR A 189 2.49 2.92 15.27
CA TYR A 189 1.30 2.70 14.44
C TYR A 189 0.17 3.61 14.92
N GLU A 190 -0.50 4.31 13.99
CA GLU A 190 -1.70 5.12 14.23
C GLU A 190 -2.85 4.56 13.39
N VAL A 191 -4.06 4.55 13.94
CA VAL A 191 -5.27 4.27 13.15
C VAL A 191 -5.89 5.59 12.73
N ARG A 192 -6.24 5.71 11.44
CA ARG A 192 -6.93 6.89 10.91
C ARG A 192 -8.22 6.50 10.22
N PHE A 193 -9.14 7.44 10.11
CA PHE A 193 -10.42 7.29 9.40
C PHE A 193 -10.52 8.29 8.25
N LEU A 194 -11.17 7.84 7.18
CA LEU A 194 -11.49 8.60 5.98
C LEU A 194 -12.98 8.42 5.69
N GLY A 195 -13.76 9.51 5.65
CA GLY A 195 -15.19 9.40 5.34
C GLY A 195 -15.47 8.97 3.90
N SER A 196 -14.59 9.33 2.96
CA SER A 196 -14.69 8.99 1.54
C SER A 196 -13.30 8.87 0.91
N LEU A 197 -13.19 8.17 -0.22
CA LEU A 197 -11.94 8.08 -0.97
C LEU A 197 -11.54 9.47 -1.48
N GLY A 198 -10.41 9.99 -1.01
CA GLY A 198 -9.93 11.36 -1.31
C GLY A 198 -10.34 12.43 -0.29
N GLY A 199 -11.07 12.06 0.78
CA GLY A 199 -11.40 12.98 1.87
C GLY A 199 -10.26 13.20 2.86
N ALA A 200 -10.46 14.10 3.83
CA ALA A 200 -9.49 14.37 4.88
C ALA A 200 -9.38 13.20 5.87
N SER A 201 -8.14 12.83 6.24
CA SER A 201 -7.84 11.76 7.19
C SER A 201 -7.67 12.28 8.60
N SER A 202 -8.37 11.68 9.58
CA SER A 202 -8.24 12.02 11.00
C SER A 202 -7.78 10.83 11.82
N VAL A 203 -6.96 11.06 12.85
CA VAL A 203 -6.54 10.02 13.79
C VAL A 203 -7.74 9.59 14.64
N VAL A 204 -7.92 8.29 14.79
CA VAL A 204 -9.00 7.71 15.59
C VAL A 204 -8.42 6.98 16.80
N PRO A 205 -8.91 7.29 18.02
CA PRO A 205 -8.54 6.53 19.20
C PRO A 205 -8.94 5.06 19.08
N PHE A 206 -8.12 4.17 19.60
CA PHE A 206 -8.35 2.74 19.69
C PHE A 206 -8.09 2.21 21.10
N ALA A 207 -8.58 1.01 21.38
CA ALA A 207 -8.23 0.20 22.54
C ALA A 207 -7.50 -1.08 22.10
N THR A 208 -6.70 -1.70 22.96
CA THR A 208 -6.08 -3.01 22.71
C THR A 208 -6.89 -4.17 23.28
N THR A 209 -7.90 -3.86 24.09
CA THR A 209 -8.83 -4.83 24.70
C THR A 209 -10.24 -4.58 24.18
N GLN A 210 -10.95 -5.64 23.84
CA GLN A 210 -12.33 -5.56 23.36
C GLN A 210 -13.23 -4.95 24.44
N GLY A 211 -14.13 -4.04 24.05
CA GLY A 211 -15.09 -3.41 24.97
C GLY A 211 -14.52 -2.29 25.83
N ALA A 212 -13.20 -2.10 25.86
CA ALA A 212 -12.60 -0.96 26.54
C ALA A 212 -12.84 0.34 25.76
N THR A 213 -12.96 1.45 26.47
CA THR A 213 -13.08 2.79 25.87
C THR A 213 -11.82 3.11 25.07
N PRO A 214 -11.92 3.38 23.77
CA PRO A 214 -10.77 3.77 22.96
C PRO A 214 -10.13 5.06 23.45
N SER A 215 -8.85 5.00 23.84
CA SER A 215 -8.09 6.14 24.38
C SER A 215 -6.67 6.25 23.83
N LEU A 216 -6.15 5.18 23.22
CA LEU A 216 -4.82 5.17 22.63
C LEU A 216 -4.86 5.70 21.21
N THR A 217 -3.88 6.49 20.83
CA THR A 217 -3.72 7.00 19.46
C THR A 217 -2.49 6.43 18.77
N VAL A 218 -1.57 5.81 19.53
CA VAL A 218 -0.31 5.25 19.05
C VAL A 218 -0.09 3.86 19.65
N LEU A 219 0.31 2.90 18.82
CA LEU A 219 0.69 1.55 19.20
C LEU A 219 2.17 1.34 18.83
N ASN A 220 2.98 0.90 19.79
CA ASN A 220 4.37 0.54 19.53
C ASN A 220 4.43 -0.90 19.03
N GLY A 221 5.09 -1.10 17.90
CA GLY A 221 5.33 -2.41 17.31
C GLY A 221 6.47 -3.14 17.99
N ASP A 222 6.31 -4.45 18.14
CA ASP A 222 7.25 -5.35 18.81
C ASP A 222 7.60 -6.58 17.96
N GLY A 223 7.16 -6.62 16.70
CA GLY A 223 7.37 -7.77 15.82
C GLY A 223 6.25 -8.81 15.87
N THR A 224 5.26 -8.63 16.75
CA THR A 224 4.11 -9.55 16.90
C THR A 224 2.85 -9.01 16.24
N THR A 225 1.86 -9.88 16.02
CA THR A 225 0.53 -9.46 15.58
C THR A 225 -0.21 -8.78 16.72
N LYS A 226 -0.75 -7.58 16.44
CA LYS A 226 -1.53 -6.80 17.39
C LYS A 226 -2.98 -6.71 16.94
N THR A 227 -3.85 -6.60 17.93
CA THR A 227 -5.28 -6.35 17.74
C THR A 227 -5.62 -5.01 18.38
N VAL A 228 -6.36 -4.18 17.66
CA VAL A 228 -6.89 -2.91 18.16
C VAL A 228 -8.38 -2.81 17.87
N TYR A 229 -9.10 -2.06 18.68
CA TYR A 229 -10.54 -1.87 18.61
C TYR A 229 -10.83 -0.38 18.52
N VAL A 230 -11.41 0.07 17.40
CA VAL A 230 -11.85 1.46 17.24
C VAL A 230 -13.36 1.55 17.43
N ALA A 231 -13.85 2.67 17.98
CA ALA A 231 -15.27 2.94 18.03
C ALA A 231 -15.81 3.17 16.61
N VAL A 232 -16.95 2.54 16.27
CA VAL A 232 -17.65 2.78 15.01
C VAL A 232 -18.63 3.94 15.23
N THR A 233 -18.22 5.15 14.86
CA THR A 233 -19.03 6.37 15.00
C THR A 233 -19.77 6.75 13.72
N ASN A 234 -19.30 6.29 12.55
CA ASN A 234 -19.87 6.58 11.24
C ASN A 234 -20.31 5.29 10.55
N GLU A 235 -21.41 5.36 9.81
CA GLU A 235 -21.96 4.21 9.08
C GLU A 235 -21.21 3.90 7.78
N VAL A 236 -20.43 4.85 7.24
CA VAL A 236 -19.65 4.70 6.00
C VAL A 236 -18.26 5.35 6.11
N GLY A 237 -17.21 4.64 5.71
CA GLY A 237 -15.85 5.17 5.57
C GLY A 237 -14.76 4.09 5.57
N TYR A 238 -13.51 4.54 5.58
CA TYR A 238 -12.30 3.73 5.42
C TYR A 238 -11.40 3.91 6.65
N TYR A 239 -10.92 2.82 7.24
CA TYR A 239 -9.88 2.88 8.26
C TYR A 239 -8.51 2.58 7.65
N THR A 240 -7.50 3.37 8.00
CA THR A 240 -6.12 3.19 7.56
C THR A 240 -5.18 3.01 8.75
N ILE A 241 -4.08 2.28 8.55
CA ILE A 241 -3.03 2.12 9.56
C ILE A 241 -1.78 2.84 9.05
N VAL A 242 -1.43 3.95 9.68
CA VAL A 242 -0.24 4.74 9.39
C VAL A 242 0.89 4.27 10.29
N THR A 243 2.13 4.22 9.79
CA THR A 243 3.28 4.01 10.67
C THR A 243 4.21 5.19 10.67
N LYS A 244 4.89 5.36 11.79
CA LYS A 244 5.99 6.29 11.98
C LYS A 244 7.22 5.50 12.45
N PRO A 245 8.41 5.78 11.92
CA PRO A 245 9.66 5.23 12.46
C PRO A 245 9.92 5.73 13.89
#